data_AF-A0A3N5TNW9-F1
#
_entry.id   AF-A0A3N5TNW9-F1
#
_cell.length_a   1.000
_cell.length_b   1.000
_cell.length_c   1.000
_cell.angle_alpha   90.00
_cell.angle_beta   90.00
_cell.angle_gamma   90.00
#
_symmetry.space_group_name_H-M   'P 1'
#
loop_
_entity.id
_entity.type
_entity.pdbx_description
1 polymer ?
#
loop_
_entity_poly.entity_id
_entity_poly.type
_entity_poly.pdbx_seq_one_letter_code
_entity_poly.pdbx_strand_id
1 'polypeptide(L)'
;SELMVKMQPVRVPRTLPVVLSREEVARLIAATGNLKHQTALSVAYGAGLRASEVVALKVCDIDSQRMTLRIEQGKGHRDRYAMLPPVLLERLRVWWRVARAQGKMLDGGWLFPGLNPVESLSTRQLNRAVHVAAKSAQIDKRVSMHTLRHSFATHLLEQKVDIRVIQVLLGHKKLETTALYTQVATDLLREVISPLENLHPA
;
A
#
# COMPACT_ATOMS: atom_id res chain seq x y z
N SER A 1 -15.57 -26.69 38.66
CA SER A 1 -15.01 -25.35 38.43
C SER A 1 -15.53 -24.84 37.11
N GLU A 2 -16.72 -24.23 37.18
CA GLU A 2 -17.32 -23.45 36.10
C GLU A 2 -16.39 -22.29 35.71
N LEU A 3 -16.57 -21.76 34.49
CA LEU A 3 -15.87 -20.63 33.85
C LEU A 3 -14.81 -20.99 32.79
N MET A 4 -15.18 -21.83 31.82
CA MET A 4 -14.79 -21.52 30.43
C MET A 4 -15.76 -20.48 29.89
N VAL A 5 -15.49 -19.21 30.18
CA VAL A 5 -16.21 -18.07 29.58
C VAL A 5 -16.01 -18.15 28.07
N LYS A 6 -17.09 -18.52 27.36
CA LYS A 6 -17.19 -18.38 25.90
C LYS A 6 -16.98 -16.91 25.56
N MET A 7 -15.74 -16.53 25.22
CA MET A 7 -15.45 -15.22 24.62
C MET A 7 -16.14 -15.17 23.25
N GLN A 8 -17.35 -14.61 23.22
CA GLN A 8 -17.97 -14.23 21.97
C GLN A 8 -17.26 -12.97 21.46
N PRO A 9 -16.73 -12.96 20.22
CA PRO A 9 -16.13 -11.76 19.67
C PRO A 9 -17.20 -10.67 19.54
N VAL A 10 -17.02 -9.57 20.28
CA VAL A 10 -17.86 -8.37 20.15
C VAL A 10 -17.74 -7.88 18.70
N ARG A 11 -18.87 -7.86 17.99
CA ARG A 11 -18.92 -7.31 16.63
C ARG A 11 -18.82 -5.78 16.72
N VAL A 12 -17.60 -5.27 16.58
CA VAL A 12 -17.37 -3.83 16.45
C VAL A 12 -17.88 -3.38 15.06
N PRO A 13 -18.68 -2.31 14.97
CA PRO A 13 -19.09 -1.74 13.69
C PRO A 13 -17.85 -1.45 12.84
N ARG A 14 -17.84 -1.92 11.58
CA ARG A 14 -16.75 -1.63 10.65
C ARG A 14 -16.84 -0.16 10.23
N THR A 15 -15.93 0.67 10.73
CA THR A 15 -15.74 2.02 10.21
C THR A 15 -15.22 1.97 8.79
N LEU A 16 -15.65 2.92 7.95
CA LEU A 16 -15.18 3.02 6.57
C LEU A 16 -13.65 3.20 6.56
N PRO A 17 -12.93 2.52 5.65
CA PRO A 17 -11.49 2.66 5.57
C PRO A 17 -11.12 4.10 5.23
N VAL A 18 -10.11 4.63 5.92
CA VAL A 18 -9.57 5.95 5.62
C VAL A 18 -8.81 5.90 4.29
N VAL A 19 -9.20 6.76 3.35
CA VAL A 19 -8.56 6.94 2.04
C VAL A 19 -7.99 8.35 1.94
N LEU A 20 -6.75 8.44 1.46
CA LEU A 20 -6.10 9.70 1.14
C LEU A 20 -6.37 10.07 -0.32
N SER A 21 -6.58 11.34 -0.62
CA SER A 21 -6.60 11.85 -1.99
C SER A 21 -5.22 11.69 -2.65
N ARG A 22 -5.15 11.79 -3.97
CA ARG A 22 -3.88 11.71 -4.72
C ARG A 22 -2.91 12.81 -4.29
N GLU A 23 -3.41 14.00 -4.01
CA GLU A 23 -2.66 15.16 -3.52
C GLU A 23 -2.14 14.92 -2.09
N GLU A 24 -2.97 14.35 -1.21
CA GLU A 24 -2.56 13.96 0.14
C GLU A 24 -1.45 12.90 0.08
N VAL A 25 -1.56 11.89 -0.79
CA VAL A 25 -0.51 10.88 -0.99
C VAL A 25 0.77 11.52 -1.50
N ALA A 26 0.68 12.43 -2.47
CA ALA A 26 1.84 13.14 -3.01
C ALA A 26 2.56 13.95 -1.92
N ARG A 27 1.82 14.74 -1.13
CA ARG A 27 2.35 15.49 0.02
C ARG A 27 2.96 14.56 1.06
N LEU A 28 2.30 13.44 1.39
CA LEU A 28 2.79 12.45 2.34
C LEU A 28 4.15 11.88 1.93
N ILE A 29 4.29 11.46 0.67
CA ILE A 29 5.55 10.90 0.15
C ILE A 29 6.63 11.97 0.13
N ALA A 30 6.31 13.19 -0.31
CA ALA A 30 7.25 14.31 -0.36
C ALA A 30 7.76 14.71 1.04
N ALA A 31 6.91 14.65 2.06
CA ALA A 31 7.24 15.02 3.44
C ALA A 31 8.06 13.98 4.22
N THR A 32 8.52 12.90 3.56
CA THR A 32 9.38 11.90 4.21
C THR A 32 10.78 12.45 4.48
N GLY A 33 11.32 12.20 5.68
CA GLY A 33 12.60 12.78 6.10
C GLY A 33 13.86 12.22 5.42
N ASN A 34 13.76 11.20 4.56
CA ASN A 34 14.89 10.68 3.79
C ASN A 34 14.43 9.87 2.57
N LEU A 35 15.34 9.71 1.60
CA LEU A 35 15.09 8.99 0.34
C LEU A 35 14.68 7.52 0.56
N LYS A 36 15.22 6.84 1.58
CA LYS A 36 14.85 5.44 1.87
C LYS A 36 13.37 5.31 2.19
N HIS A 37 12.87 6.13 3.11
CA HIS A 37 11.46 6.14 3.49
C HIS A 37 10.57 6.68 2.37
N GLN A 38 11.02 7.69 1.63
CA GLN A 38 10.31 8.20 0.45
C GLN A 38 10.03 7.09 -0.55
N THR A 39 11.06 6.32 -0.90
CA THR A 39 10.97 5.21 -1.85
C THR A 39 10.15 4.06 -1.27
N ALA A 40 10.29 3.73 0.01
CA ALA A 40 9.49 2.69 0.66
C ALA A 40 7.98 3.01 0.67
N LEU A 41 7.60 4.26 0.96
CA LEU A 41 6.19 4.69 0.87
C LEU A 41 5.70 4.76 -0.57
N SER A 42 6.57 5.14 -1.51
CA SER A 42 6.27 5.10 -2.96
C SER A 42 5.98 3.68 -3.44
N VAL A 43 6.73 2.67 -2.95
CA VAL A 43 6.46 1.25 -3.23
C VAL A 43 5.14 0.81 -2.60
N ALA A 44 4.91 1.15 -1.33
CA ALA A 44 3.68 0.79 -0.62
C ALA A 44 2.43 1.28 -1.36
N TYR A 45 2.44 2.54 -1.80
CA TYR A 45 1.34 3.11 -2.57
C TYR A 45 1.34 2.61 -4.02
N GLY A 46 2.43 2.75 -4.76
CA GLY A 46 2.48 2.50 -6.21
C GLY A 46 2.32 1.04 -6.63
N ALA A 47 2.52 0.09 -5.71
CA ALA A 47 2.34 -1.33 -5.95
C ALA A 47 1.35 -1.98 -4.96
N GLY A 48 0.73 -1.20 -4.07
CA GLY A 48 -0.27 -1.66 -3.12
C GLY A 48 0.24 -2.66 -2.07
N LEU A 49 1.53 -2.62 -1.69
CA LEU A 49 2.13 -3.60 -0.77
C LEU A 49 1.74 -3.35 0.71
N ARG A 50 1.69 -4.43 1.50
CA ARG A 50 1.62 -4.37 2.96
C ARG A 50 2.96 -3.92 3.53
N ALA A 51 2.96 -3.35 4.74
CA ALA A 51 4.20 -2.97 5.42
C ALA A 51 5.21 -4.12 5.51
N SER A 52 4.74 -5.34 5.82
CA SER A 52 5.58 -6.55 5.88
C SER A 52 6.16 -6.95 4.53
N GLU A 53 5.43 -6.73 3.43
CA GLU A 53 5.89 -7.03 2.08
C GLU A 53 6.94 -6.00 1.66
N VAL A 54 6.72 -4.70 1.90
CA VAL A 54 7.69 -3.64 1.58
C VAL A 54 9.04 -3.90 2.24
N VAL A 55 9.04 -4.24 3.53
CA VAL A 55 10.29 -4.46 4.26
C VAL A 55 10.97 -5.79 3.94
N ALA A 56 10.25 -6.74 3.34
CA ALA A 56 10.80 -8.03 2.95
C ALA A 56 11.34 -8.05 1.51
N LEU A 57 11.15 -6.98 0.73
CA LEU A 57 11.67 -6.90 -0.63
C LEU A 57 13.20 -6.97 -0.66
N LYS A 58 13.72 -7.77 -1.58
CA LYS A 58 15.15 -7.82 -1.95
C LYS A 58 15.37 -7.14 -3.29
N VAL A 59 16.62 -6.80 -3.59
CA VAL A 59 16.98 -6.19 -4.88
C VAL A 59 16.62 -7.12 -6.06
N CYS A 60 16.80 -8.43 -5.89
CA CYS A 60 16.50 -9.44 -6.91
C CYS A 60 14.99 -9.66 -7.15
N ASP A 61 14.11 -9.10 -6.33
CA ASP A 61 12.66 -9.20 -6.54
C ASP A 61 12.14 -8.21 -7.58
N ILE A 62 12.98 -7.29 -8.05
CA ILE A 62 12.65 -6.31 -9.08
C ILE A 62 12.92 -6.92 -10.45
N ASP A 63 11.85 -7.20 -11.21
CA ASP A 63 11.95 -7.58 -12.62
C ASP A 63 11.62 -6.37 -13.50
N SER A 64 12.68 -5.70 -13.96
CA SER A 64 12.55 -4.52 -14.83
C SER A 64 12.21 -4.85 -16.29
N GLN A 65 12.31 -6.12 -16.70
CA GLN A 65 11.91 -6.53 -18.05
C GLN A 65 10.40 -6.79 -18.10
N ARG A 66 9.86 -7.46 -17.08
CA ARG A 66 8.43 -7.75 -16.95
C ARG A 66 7.65 -6.65 -16.26
N MET A 67 8.33 -5.65 -15.71
CA MET A 67 7.74 -4.56 -14.92
C MET A 67 6.88 -5.10 -13.76
N THR A 68 7.46 -6.02 -13.00
CA THR A 68 6.83 -6.62 -11.82
C THR A 68 7.75 -6.62 -10.61
N LEU A 69 7.14 -6.67 -9.43
CA LEU A 69 7.80 -6.97 -8.16
C LEU A 69 7.35 -8.37 -7.70
N ARG A 70 8.30 -9.25 -7.45
CA ARG A 70 8.01 -10.56 -6.85
C ARG A 70 7.81 -10.39 -5.33
N ILE A 71 6.66 -10.81 -4.84
CA ILE A 71 6.32 -10.75 -3.41
C ILE A 71 6.35 -12.16 -2.85
N GLU A 72 7.43 -12.48 -2.14
CA GLU A 72 7.54 -13.71 -1.35
C GLU A 72 6.50 -13.69 -0.24
N GLN A 73 5.59 -14.66 -0.23
CA GLN A 73 4.66 -14.83 0.87
C GLN A 73 5.22 -15.94 1.78
N GLY A 74 5.30 -15.70 3.09
CA GLY A 74 5.85 -16.67 4.06
C GLY A 74 5.13 -18.03 4.09
N LYS A 75 5.57 -18.93 4.97
CA LYS A 75 5.16 -20.35 5.01
C LYS A 75 3.66 -20.58 4.80
N GLY A 76 3.32 -21.20 3.66
CA GLY A 76 1.96 -21.66 3.31
C GLY A 76 1.17 -20.74 2.36
N HIS A 77 1.77 -19.65 1.88
CA HIS A 77 1.16 -18.76 0.91
C HIS A 77 1.94 -18.78 -0.41
N ARG A 78 1.22 -18.72 -1.54
CA ARG A 78 1.84 -18.66 -2.86
C ARG A 78 2.40 -17.26 -3.09
N ASP A 79 3.61 -17.19 -3.64
CA ASP A 79 4.17 -15.96 -4.17
C ASP A 79 3.18 -15.28 -5.13
N ARG A 80 3.25 -13.95 -5.17
CA ARG A 80 2.45 -13.15 -6.10
C ARG A 80 3.33 -12.09 -6.74
N TYR A 81 2.90 -11.63 -7.91
CA TYR A 81 3.50 -10.47 -8.55
C TYR A 81 2.68 -9.22 -8.24
N ALA A 82 3.36 -8.13 -7.92
CA ALA A 82 2.78 -6.79 -7.86
C ALA A 82 3.27 -5.97 -9.06
N MET A 83 2.52 -4.94 -9.42
CA MET A 83 2.89 -4.06 -10.53
C MET A 83 4.12 -3.20 -10.18
N LEU A 84 4.95 -2.90 -11.18
CA LEU A 84 6.05 -1.95 -11.08
C LEU A 84 5.85 -0.84 -12.12
N PRO A 85 5.22 0.29 -11.77
CA PRO A 85 5.11 1.41 -12.70
C PRO A 85 6.49 1.96 -13.10
N PRO A 86 6.68 2.46 -14.34
CA PRO A 86 7.97 3.02 -14.78
C PRO A 86 8.51 4.12 -13.85
N VAL A 87 7.65 5.00 -13.37
CA VAL A 87 8.01 6.05 -12.40
C VAL A 87 8.53 5.47 -11.08
N LEU A 88 7.99 4.32 -10.64
CA LEU A 88 8.47 3.64 -9.44
C LEU A 88 9.84 2.98 -9.68
N LEU A 89 10.06 2.38 -10.85
CA LEU A 89 11.35 1.82 -11.23
C LEU A 89 12.45 2.89 -11.22
N GLU A 90 12.19 4.09 -11.74
CA GLU A 90 13.16 5.17 -11.70
C GLU A 90 13.50 5.61 -10.28
N ARG A 91 12.50 5.72 -9.39
CA ARG A 91 12.73 6.00 -7.96
C ARG A 91 13.58 4.91 -7.29
N LEU A 92 13.30 3.65 -7.60
CA LEU A 92 14.07 2.51 -7.10
C LEU A 92 15.51 2.53 -7.59
N ARG A 93 15.76 2.88 -8.86
CA ARG A 93 17.11 3.04 -9.42
C ARG A 93 17.88 4.15 -8.72
N VAL A 94 17.26 5.30 -8.48
CA VAL A 94 17.88 6.41 -7.73
C VAL A 94 18.24 5.97 -6.31
N TRP A 95 17.31 5.34 -5.59
CA TRP A 95 17.55 4.81 -4.26
C TRP A 95 18.68 3.78 -4.24
N TRP A 96 18.68 2.84 -5.18
CA TRP A 96 19.70 1.80 -5.28
C TRP A 96 21.11 2.39 -5.45
N ARG A 97 21.27 3.38 -6.34
CA ARG A 97 22.57 4.06 -6.54
C ARG A 97 23.06 4.73 -5.26
N VAL A 98 22.19 5.48 -4.58
CA VAL A 98 22.54 6.17 -3.32
C VAL A 98 22.89 5.17 -2.22
N ALA A 99 22.09 4.13 -2.04
CA ALA A 99 22.32 3.13 -1.01
C ALA A 99 23.59 2.29 -1.26
N ARG A 100 23.89 1.97 -2.52
CA ARG A 100 25.12 1.25 -2.91
C ARG A 100 26.36 2.13 -2.68
N ALA A 101 26.31 3.40 -3.05
CA ALA A 101 27.40 4.35 -2.79
C ALA A 101 27.68 4.53 -1.29
N GLN A 102 26.67 4.35 -0.43
CA GLN A 102 26.81 4.38 1.03
C GLN A 102 27.25 3.03 1.65
N GLY A 103 27.52 2.00 0.84
CA GLY A 103 27.87 0.66 1.33
C GLY A 103 26.72 -0.07 2.04
N LYS A 104 25.46 0.38 1.87
CA LYS A 104 24.29 -0.21 2.54
C LYS A 104 23.58 -1.27 1.71
N MET A 105 23.85 -1.33 0.41
CA MET A 105 23.18 -2.24 -0.52
C MET A 105 24.08 -3.44 -0.80
N LEU A 106 23.91 -4.52 -0.04
CA LEU A 106 24.62 -5.78 -0.23
C LEU A 106 24.12 -6.50 -1.49
N ASP A 107 24.99 -7.28 -2.13
CA ASP A 107 24.60 -8.07 -3.30
C ASP A 107 23.59 -9.16 -2.87
N GLY A 108 22.45 -9.22 -3.57
CA GLY A 108 21.32 -10.07 -3.17
C GLY A 108 20.62 -9.65 -1.86
N GLY A 109 20.98 -8.50 -1.29
CA GLY A 109 20.46 -8.01 -0.02
C GLY A 109 19.07 -7.39 -0.10
N TRP A 110 18.64 -6.87 1.06
CA TRP A 110 17.36 -6.18 1.21
C TRP A 110 17.31 -4.89 0.38
N LEU A 111 16.17 -4.64 -0.27
CA LEU A 111 15.92 -3.39 -0.99
C LEU A 111 15.87 -2.19 -0.02
N PHE A 112 15.38 -2.42 1.20
CA PHE A 112 15.34 -1.44 2.27
C PHE A 112 16.10 -1.96 3.50
N PRO A 113 17.44 -1.81 3.53
CA PRO A 113 18.25 -2.26 4.66
C PRO A 113 17.96 -1.47 5.94
N GLY A 114 18.19 -2.14 7.07
CA GLY A 114 18.11 -1.61 8.43
C GLY A 114 19.27 -0.66 8.76
N LEU A 115 19.58 -0.55 10.05
CA LEU A 115 20.82 0.14 10.47
C LEU A 115 22.03 -0.75 10.16
N ASN A 116 21.91 -2.04 10.49
CA ASN A 116 22.79 -3.08 9.97
C ASN A 116 22.32 -3.47 8.56
N PRO A 117 23.15 -3.38 7.52
CA PRO A 117 22.79 -3.75 6.14
C PRO A 117 22.35 -5.22 5.95
N VAL A 118 22.74 -6.11 6.86
CA VAL A 118 22.35 -7.54 6.84
C VAL A 118 20.87 -7.71 7.24
N GLU A 119 20.32 -6.75 7.98
CA GLU A 119 18.93 -6.74 8.41
C GLU A 119 18.08 -5.86 7.51
N SER A 120 16.77 -6.15 7.44
CA SER A 120 15.83 -5.27 6.76
C SER A 120 15.33 -4.14 7.67
N LEU A 121 14.79 -3.09 7.06
CA LEU A 121 14.01 -2.08 7.75
C LEU A 121 12.86 -2.75 8.51
N SER A 122 12.68 -2.49 9.80
CA SER A 122 11.55 -3.12 10.51
C SER A 122 10.20 -2.50 10.11
N THR A 123 9.12 -3.29 10.20
CA THR A 123 7.75 -2.77 10.02
C THR A 123 7.43 -1.66 11.01
N ARG A 124 7.96 -1.72 12.24
CA ARG A 124 7.81 -0.67 13.25
C ARG A 124 8.44 0.65 12.79
N GLN A 125 9.65 0.59 12.24
CA GLN A 125 10.31 1.78 11.70
C GLN A 125 9.55 2.37 10.51
N LEU A 126 9.09 1.53 9.58
CA LEU A 126 8.30 2.00 8.44
C LEU A 126 6.96 2.61 8.87
N ASN A 127 6.27 2.00 9.84
CA ASN A 127 5.08 2.60 10.44
C ASN A 127 5.39 3.93 11.12
N ARG A 128 6.49 4.05 11.85
CA ARG A 128 6.89 5.34 12.44
C ARG A 128 7.14 6.40 11.35
N ALA A 129 7.79 6.01 10.26
CA ALA A 129 8.09 6.90 9.14
C ALA A 129 6.81 7.48 8.50
N VAL A 130 5.77 6.65 8.28
CA VAL A 130 4.51 7.15 7.69
C VAL A 130 3.76 8.10 8.62
N HIS A 131 3.77 7.86 9.94
CA HIS A 131 3.12 8.78 10.90
C HIS A 131 3.86 10.12 10.98
N VAL A 132 5.20 10.10 10.99
CA VAL A 132 6.02 11.33 10.98
C VAL A 132 5.80 12.10 9.69
N ALA A 133 5.76 11.41 8.54
CA ALA A 133 5.49 12.03 7.25
C ALA A 133 4.09 12.65 7.20
N ALA A 134 3.05 11.98 7.73
CA ALA A 134 1.69 12.49 7.78
C ALA A 134 1.58 13.76 8.62
N LYS A 135 2.22 13.78 9.79
CA LYS A 135 2.30 14.98 10.63
C LYS A 135 3.01 16.13 9.91
N SER A 136 4.13 15.84 9.25
CA SER A 136 4.91 16.85 8.52
C SER A 136 4.17 17.37 7.27
N ALA A 137 3.37 16.52 6.64
CA ALA A 137 2.54 16.87 5.50
C ALA A 137 1.25 17.61 5.89
N GLN A 138 0.95 17.78 7.18
CA GLN A 138 -0.31 18.37 7.67
C GLN A 138 -1.53 17.62 7.10
N ILE A 139 -1.60 16.31 7.38
CA ILE A 139 -2.75 15.48 7.04
C ILE A 139 -3.49 15.15 8.33
N ASP A 140 -4.71 15.63 8.46
CA ASP A 140 -5.53 15.47 9.68
C ASP A 140 -6.08 14.05 9.84
N LYS A 141 -6.16 13.29 8.74
CA LYS A 141 -6.61 11.90 8.74
C LYS A 141 -5.62 11.01 9.50
N ARG A 142 -6.14 9.97 10.16
CA ARG A 142 -5.28 8.92 10.76
C ARG A 142 -4.61 8.08 9.68
N VAL A 143 -3.33 8.37 9.40
CA VAL A 143 -2.54 7.68 8.37
C VAL A 143 -1.76 6.50 8.95
N SER A 144 -1.82 5.37 8.25
CA SER A 144 -1.01 4.18 8.48
C SER A 144 -0.58 3.55 7.15
N MET A 145 0.23 2.49 7.19
CA MET A 145 0.56 1.72 5.99
C MET A 145 -0.67 1.08 5.33
N HIS A 146 -1.70 0.74 6.10
CA HIS A 146 -2.96 0.23 5.55
C HIS A 146 -3.74 1.34 4.83
N THR A 147 -3.68 2.58 5.33
CA THR A 147 -4.29 3.75 4.67
C THR A 147 -3.72 3.94 3.26
N LEU A 148 -2.40 3.82 3.07
CA LEU A 148 -1.78 3.89 1.74
C LEU A 148 -2.27 2.79 0.80
N ARG A 149 -2.36 1.56 1.31
CA ARG A 149 -2.86 0.42 0.54
C ARG A 149 -4.34 0.55 0.17
N HIS A 150 -5.16 1.05 1.09
CA HIS A 150 -6.56 1.37 0.82
C HIS A 150 -6.68 2.45 -0.24
N SER A 151 -5.88 3.51 -0.13
CA SER A 151 -5.87 4.59 -1.11
C SER A 151 -5.47 4.10 -2.50
N PHE A 152 -4.45 3.25 -2.61
CA PHE A 152 -4.10 2.60 -3.89
C PHE A 152 -5.27 1.82 -4.48
N ALA A 153 -5.92 0.98 -3.68
CA ALA A 153 -7.03 0.16 -4.16
C ALA A 153 -8.23 0.99 -4.61
N THR A 154 -8.62 2.00 -3.82
CA THR A 154 -9.69 2.93 -4.16
C THR A 154 -9.35 3.72 -5.42
N HIS A 155 -8.13 4.23 -5.56
CA HIS A 155 -7.71 4.97 -6.74
C HIS A 155 -7.67 4.13 -8.02
N LEU A 156 -7.40 2.83 -7.93
CA LEU A 156 -7.54 1.92 -9.08
C LEU A 156 -9.01 1.70 -9.43
N LEU A 157 -9.88 1.56 -8.42
CA LEU A 157 -11.31 1.39 -8.64
C LEU A 157 -11.94 2.63 -9.28
N GLU A 158 -11.55 3.83 -8.84
CA GLU A 158 -11.95 5.11 -9.46
C GLU A 158 -11.44 5.25 -10.89
N GLN A 159 -10.31 4.62 -11.22
CA GLN A 159 -9.81 4.49 -12.59
C GLN A 159 -10.51 3.39 -13.41
N LYS A 160 -11.61 2.83 -12.87
CA LYS A 160 -12.42 1.78 -13.52
C LYS A 160 -11.63 0.49 -13.77
N VAL A 161 -10.56 0.25 -13.00
CA VAL A 161 -9.85 -1.03 -13.03
C VAL A 161 -10.74 -2.11 -12.44
N ASP A 162 -10.82 -3.24 -13.14
CA ASP A 162 -11.66 -4.36 -12.73
C ASP A 162 -11.33 -4.85 -11.31
N ILE A 163 -12.36 -5.09 -10.50
CA ILE A 163 -12.22 -5.46 -9.10
C ILE A 163 -11.49 -6.79 -8.89
N ARG A 164 -11.57 -7.72 -9.84
CA ARG A 164 -10.79 -8.98 -9.85
C ARG A 164 -9.32 -8.69 -10.09
N VAL A 165 -8.99 -7.76 -10.97
CA VAL A 165 -7.60 -7.33 -11.21
C VAL A 165 -7.04 -6.69 -9.93
N ILE A 166 -7.79 -5.79 -9.29
CA ILE A 166 -7.40 -5.20 -8.00
C ILE A 166 -7.23 -6.29 -6.92
N GLN A 167 -8.13 -7.27 -6.86
CA GLN A 167 -8.05 -8.38 -5.91
C GLN A 167 -6.74 -9.17 -6.08
N VAL A 168 -6.36 -9.49 -7.33
CA VAL A 168 -5.12 -10.20 -7.65
C VAL A 168 -3.89 -9.36 -7.30
N LEU A 169 -3.87 -8.08 -7.71
CA LEU A 169 -2.78 -7.14 -7.42
C LEU A 169 -2.53 -6.96 -5.91
N LEU A 170 -3.59 -7.03 -5.10
CA LEU A 170 -3.49 -6.94 -3.65
C LEU A 170 -3.26 -8.31 -2.99
N GLY A 171 -3.46 -9.44 -3.68
CA GLY A 171 -3.37 -10.77 -3.08
C GLY A 171 -4.46 -11.02 -2.04
N HIS A 172 -5.68 -10.52 -2.29
CA HIS A 172 -6.83 -10.78 -1.42
C HIS A 172 -7.44 -12.16 -1.72
N LYS A 173 -7.47 -13.03 -0.71
CA LYS A 173 -8.11 -14.36 -0.83
C LYS A 173 -9.62 -14.27 -1.05
N LYS A 174 -10.23 -13.21 -0.54
CA LYS A 174 -11.68 -13.00 -0.45
C LYS A 174 -12.05 -11.71 -1.15
N LEU A 175 -13.01 -11.78 -2.07
CA LEU A 175 -13.55 -10.63 -2.79
C LEU A 175 -14.11 -9.57 -1.86
N GLU A 176 -14.72 -9.98 -0.75
CA GLU A 176 -15.35 -9.10 0.22
C GLU A 176 -14.35 -8.08 0.80
N THR A 177 -13.06 -8.41 0.80
CA THR A 177 -12.00 -7.48 1.25
C THR A 177 -11.74 -6.37 0.23
N THR A 178 -11.90 -6.68 -1.07
CA THR A 178 -11.78 -5.71 -2.16
C THR A 178 -13.09 -4.94 -2.38
N ALA A 179 -14.23 -5.59 -2.16
CA ALA A 179 -15.55 -4.95 -2.24
C ALA A 179 -15.73 -3.84 -1.20
N LEU A 180 -14.99 -3.85 -0.09
CA LEU A 180 -14.99 -2.73 0.86
C LEU A 180 -14.57 -1.39 0.21
N TYR A 181 -13.78 -1.42 -0.87
CA TYR A 181 -13.33 -0.21 -1.56
C TYR A 181 -14.44 0.48 -2.36
N THR A 182 -15.51 -0.23 -2.73
CA THR A 182 -16.64 0.40 -3.45
C THR A 182 -17.37 1.41 -2.57
N GLN A 183 -17.35 1.23 -1.25
CA GLN A 183 -18.01 2.14 -0.30
C GLN A 183 -17.33 3.50 -0.19
N VAL A 184 -16.05 3.60 -0.58
CA VAL A 184 -15.22 4.81 -0.42
C VAL A 184 -14.79 5.44 -1.74
N ALA A 185 -15.11 4.82 -2.87
CA ALA A 185 -14.86 5.37 -4.21
C ALA A 185 -15.93 6.42 -4.57
N THR A 186 -15.88 7.57 -3.89
CA THR A 186 -16.88 8.64 -4.02
C THR A 186 -16.95 9.21 -5.43
N ASP A 187 -15.85 9.21 -6.17
CA ASP A 187 -15.83 9.72 -7.54
C ASP A 187 -16.67 8.82 -8.47
N LEU A 188 -16.61 7.50 -8.28
CA LEU A 188 -17.45 6.57 -9.03
C LEU A 188 -18.94 6.78 -8.70
N LEU A 189 -19.27 7.05 -7.44
CA LEU A 189 -20.65 7.32 -7.03
C LEU A 189 -21.19 8.63 -7.65
N ARG A 190 -20.34 9.64 -7.86
CA ARG A 190 -20.72 10.91 -8.50
C ARG A 190 -21.02 10.78 -9.98
N GLU A 191 -20.44 9.79 -10.67
CA GLU A 191 -20.73 9.53 -12.08
C GLU A 191 -22.05 8.79 -12.30
N VAL A 192 -22.66 8.22 -11.24
CA VAL A 192 -23.95 7.54 -11.34
C VAL A 192 -25.06 8.58 -11.46
N ILE A 193 -25.66 8.66 -12.65
CA ILE A 193 -26.86 9.47 -12.89
C ILE A 193 -27.99 8.94 -11.99
N SER A 194 -28.61 9.84 -11.24
CA SER A 194 -29.71 9.48 -10.37
C SER A 194 -30.91 8.99 -11.19
N PRO A 195 -31.56 7.87 -10.87
CA PRO A 195 -32.80 7.45 -11.53
C PRO A 195 -33.90 8.52 -11.49
N LEU A 196 -33.85 9.44 -10.52
CA LEU A 196 -34.74 10.60 -10.42
C LEU A 196 -34.63 11.53 -11.65
N GLU A 197 -33.45 11.64 -12.26
CA GLU A 197 -33.23 12.46 -13.45
C GLU A 197 -33.95 11.90 -14.69
N ASN A 198 -34.35 10.62 -14.65
CA ASN A 198 -35.11 9.97 -15.71
C ASN A 198 -36.63 10.01 -15.46
N LEU A 199 -37.08 10.62 -14.37
CA LEU A 199 -38.51 10.83 -14.09
C LEU A 199 -38.92 12.19 -14.66
N HIS A 200 -39.39 12.20 -15.90
CA HIS A 200 -40.04 13.38 -16.46
C HIS A 200 -41.41 13.59 -15.76
N PRO A 201 -41.74 14.83 -15.33
CA PRO A 201 -43.11 15.16 -14.94
C PRO A 201 -44.03 14.99 -16.15
N ALA A 202 -45.16 14.32 -15.95
CA ALA A 202 -46.25 14.26 -16.91
C ALA A 202 -46.93 15.63 -17.04
#